data_AF-A0A9W6QJ68-F1
#
_entry.id   AF-A0A9W6QJ68-F1
#
_cell.length_a   1.000
_cell.length_b   1.000
_cell.length_c   1.000
_cell.angle_alpha   90.00
_cell.angle_beta   90.00
_cell.angle_gamma   90.00
#
_symmetry.space_group_name_H-M   'P 1'
#
loop_
_entity.id
_entity.type
_entity.pdbx_description
1 polymer ?
#
loop_
_entity_poly.entity_id
_entity_poly.type
_entity_poly.pdbx_seq_one_letter_code
_entity_poly.pdbx_strand_id
1 'polypeptide(L)'
;MTEDELVGLMSVTVDISRELEDDHVEFWKLAKGLSRALPAADKDTIKTCARAMLIALLDSNVVLGDLSGHTGLFEPWPDPLLSIDAAMASWQELDREPNMGDIGWLSRLPGAENEQ
;
A
#
# COMPACT_ATOMS: atom_id res chain seq x y z
N MET A 1 18.11 -1.44 -11.31
CA MET A 1 17.25 -2.52 -10.81
C MET A 1 17.67 -3.80 -11.49
N THR A 2 18.05 -4.80 -10.71
CA THR A 2 18.43 -6.14 -11.16
C THR A 2 17.20 -7.03 -11.34
N GLU A 3 17.38 -8.21 -11.94
CA GLU A 3 16.31 -9.20 -12.06
C GLU A 3 15.82 -9.68 -10.69
N ASP A 4 16.74 -9.96 -9.76
CA ASP A 4 16.40 -10.37 -8.38
C ASP A 4 15.59 -9.30 -7.65
N GLU A 5 15.94 -8.03 -7.82
CA GLU A 5 15.20 -6.90 -7.26
C GLU A 5 13.78 -6.79 -7.85
N LEU A 6 13.62 -7.01 -9.17
CA LEU A 6 12.30 -7.04 -9.81
C LEU A 6 11.45 -8.19 -9.30
N VAL A 7 12.02 -9.39 -9.17
CA VAL A 7 11.34 -10.56 -8.59
C VAL A 7 10.93 -10.27 -7.14
N GLY A 8 11.81 -9.64 -6.36
CA GLY A 8 11.53 -9.19 -5.00
C GLY A 8 10.32 -8.26 -4.94
N LEU A 9 10.30 -7.21 -5.76
CA LEU A 9 9.18 -6.27 -5.86
C LEU A 9 7.86 -6.97 -6.23
N MET A 10 7.89 -7.85 -7.23
CA MET A 10 6.71 -8.63 -7.62
C MET A 10 6.21 -9.52 -6.50
N SER A 11 7.11 -10.14 -5.72
CA SER A 11 6.74 -10.93 -4.55
C SER A 11 6.01 -10.07 -3.52
N VAL A 12 6.49 -8.86 -3.23
CA VAL A 12 5.80 -7.94 -2.31
C VAL A 12 4.40 -7.62 -2.82
N THR A 13 4.23 -7.33 -4.11
CA THR A 13 2.91 -7.05 -4.70
C THR A 13 1.96 -8.24 -4.52
N VAL A 14 2.44 -9.46 -4.79
CA VAL A 14 1.65 -10.68 -4.64
C VAL A 14 1.27 -10.93 -3.18
N ASP A 15 2.20 -10.75 -2.25
CA ASP A 15 1.95 -10.94 -0.82
C ASP A 15 0.91 -9.94 -0.30
N ILE A 16 1.03 -8.66 -0.66
CA ILE A 16 0.04 -7.63 -0.30
C ILE A 16 -1.32 -7.93 -0.96
N SER A 17 -1.34 -8.32 -2.24
CA SER A 17 -2.58 -8.63 -2.96
C SER A 17 -3.32 -9.82 -2.35
N ARG A 18 -2.60 -10.86 -1.91
CA ARG A 18 -3.17 -12.01 -1.21
C ARG A 18 -3.68 -11.65 0.16
N GLU A 19 -2.93 -10.88 0.93
CA GLU A 19 -3.38 -10.44 2.24
C GLU A 19 -4.67 -9.60 2.12
N LEU A 20 -4.79 -8.78 1.06
CA LEU A 20 -5.99 -8.01 0.72
C LEU A 20 -7.21 -8.85 0.28
N GLU A 21 -7.03 -10.14 -0.02
CA GLU A 21 -8.16 -11.05 -0.27
C GLU A 21 -8.82 -11.52 1.03
N ASP A 22 -8.03 -11.60 2.10
CA ASP A 22 -8.47 -12.11 3.40
C ASP A 22 -8.79 -10.99 4.41
N ASP A 23 -8.04 -9.86 4.38
CA ASP A 23 -8.13 -8.79 5.39
C ASP A 23 -7.64 -7.42 4.87
N HIS A 24 -7.78 -6.39 5.70
CA HIS A 24 -7.17 -5.08 5.48
C HIS A 24 -5.67 -5.12 5.76
N VAL A 25 -4.89 -4.42 4.94
CA VAL A 25 -3.42 -4.43 5.04
C VAL A 25 -2.93 -3.06 5.47
N GLU A 26 -2.19 -2.99 6.57
CA GLU A 26 -1.55 -1.74 6.95
C GLU A 26 -0.48 -1.29 5.95
N PHE A 27 -0.47 0.00 5.67
CA PHE A 27 0.47 0.60 4.72
C PHE A 27 1.94 0.29 5.06
N TRP A 28 2.31 0.23 6.35
CA TRP A 28 3.70 -0.02 6.74
C TRP A 28 4.22 -1.38 6.28
N LYS A 29 3.35 -2.38 6.05
CA LYS A 29 3.74 -3.69 5.51
C LYS A 29 4.27 -3.57 4.09
N LEU A 30 3.66 -2.71 3.27
CA LEU A 30 4.14 -2.41 1.91
C LEU A 30 5.53 -1.76 1.99
N ALA A 31 5.68 -0.72 2.80
CA ALA A 31 6.96 -0.02 2.99
C ALA A 31 8.08 -0.99 3.41
N LYS A 32 7.80 -1.83 4.42
CA LYS A 32 8.76 -2.81 4.93
C LYS A 32 9.06 -3.94 3.94
N GLY A 33 8.05 -4.40 3.21
CA GLY A 33 8.23 -5.38 2.14
C GLY A 33 9.21 -4.86 1.08
N LEU A 34 9.02 -3.61 0.65
CA LEU A 34 9.89 -2.93 -0.30
C LEU A 34 11.32 -2.76 0.22
N SER A 35 11.50 -2.27 1.46
CA SER A 35 12.83 -2.13 2.07
C SER A 35 13.59 -3.46 2.16
N ARG A 36 12.88 -4.57 2.38
CA ARG A 36 13.47 -5.92 2.40
C ARG A 36 13.81 -6.44 1.01
N ALA A 37 12.95 -6.17 0.03
CA ALA A 37 13.16 -6.57 -1.36
C ALA A 37 14.30 -5.78 -2.02
N LEU A 38 14.51 -4.54 -1.61
CA LEU A 38 15.52 -3.63 -2.14
C LEU A 38 16.47 -3.12 -1.04
N PRO A 39 17.29 -3.98 -0.42
CA PRO A 39 18.08 -3.61 0.76
C PRO A 39 19.16 -2.55 0.49
N ALA A 40 19.54 -2.35 -0.77
CA ALA A 40 20.52 -1.34 -1.19
C ALA A 40 19.87 -0.03 -1.70
N ALA A 41 18.54 0.02 -1.83
CA ALA A 41 17.84 1.20 -2.33
C ALA A 41 17.79 2.31 -1.26
N ASP A 42 17.85 3.56 -1.71
CA ASP A 42 17.61 4.70 -0.84
C ASP A 42 16.12 4.92 -0.54
N LYS A 43 15.83 5.78 0.44
CA LYS A 43 14.45 6.09 0.87
C LYS A 43 13.58 6.56 -0.29
N ASP A 44 14.14 7.34 -1.22
CA ASP A 44 13.40 7.93 -2.34
C ASP A 44 13.02 6.89 -3.39
N THR A 45 13.92 5.93 -3.66
CA THR A 45 13.65 4.77 -4.52
C THR A 45 12.55 3.90 -3.91
N ILE A 46 12.62 3.61 -2.61
CA ILE A 46 11.57 2.83 -1.91
C ILE A 46 10.21 3.53 -2.02
N LYS A 47 10.15 4.83 -1.75
CA LYS A 47 8.93 5.64 -1.88
C LYS A 47 8.39 5.68 -3.31
N THR A 48 9.28 5.77 -4.30
CA THR A 48 8.90 5.73 -5.72
C THR A 48 8.27 4.39 -6.09
N CYS A 49 8.85 3.27 -5.64
CA CYS A 49 8.29 1.94 -5.83
C CYS A 49 6.94 1.79 -5.13
N ALA A 50 6.82 2.26 -3.88
CA ALA A 50 5.57 2.23 -3.13
C ALA A 50 4.46 2.97 -3.87
N ARG A 51 4.73 4.20 -4.34
CA ARG A 51 3.76 4.98 -5.11
C ARG A 51 3.32 4.25 -6.39
N ALA A 52 4.25 3.66 -7.13
CA ALA A 52 3.94 2.90 -8.34
C ALA A 52 3.07 1.67 -8.04
N MET A 53 3.34 0.96 -6.95
CA MET A 53 2.53 -0.19 -6.52
C MET A 53 1.13 0.24 -6.09
N LEU A 54 0.99 1.33 -5.34
CA LEU A 54 -0.32 1.86 -4.94
C LEU A 54 -1.17 2.21 -6.15
N ILE A 55 -0.59 2.82 -7.19
CA ILE A 55 -1.29 3.08 -8.46
C ILE A 55 -1.76 1.78 -9.10
N ALA A 56 -0.89 0.76 -9.20
CA ALA A 56 -1.28 -0.53 -9.77
C ALA A 56 -2.36 -1.24 -8.95
N LEU A 57 -2.36 -1.06 -7.63
CA LEU A 57 -3.37 -1.62 -6.73
C LEU A 57 -4.73 -0.90 -6.87
N LEU A 58 -4.76 0.40 -7.19
CA LEU A 58 -6.00 1.11 -7.51
C LEU A 58 -6.75 0.47 -8.67
N ASP A 59 -6.04 0.06 -9.73
CA ASP A 59 -6.63 -0.64 -10.89
C ASP A 59 -7.27 -1.99 -10.50
N SER A 60 -6.93 -2.50 -9.32
CA SER A 60 -7.48 -3.73 -8.72
C SER A 60 -8.50 -3.47 -7.62
N ASN A 61 -9.12 -2.29 -7.60
CA ASN A 61 -10.10 -1.83 -6.59
C ASN A 61 -9.57 -1.80 -5.15
N VAL A 62 -8.26 -1.64 -4.97
CA VAL A 62 -7.66 -1.45 -3.64
C VAL A 62 -7.57 0.03 -3.36
N VAL A 63 -8.10 0.49 -2.23
CA VAL A 63 -8.11 1.90 -1.84
C VAL A 63 -7.41 2.10 -0.50
N LEU A 64 -6.98 3.33 -0.24
CA LEU A 64 -6.45 3.78 1.04
C LEU A 64 -7.57 4.31 1.93
N GLY A 65 -7.42 4.13 3.23
CA GLY A 65 -8.41 4.54 4.21
C GLY A 65 -7.95 4.34 5.64
N ASP A 66 -8.86 4.60 6.57
CA ASP A 66 -8.69 4.34 7.99
C ASP A 66 -9.41 3.06 8.39
N LEU A 67 -8.82 2.30 9.32
CA LEU A 67 -9.50 1.17 9.94
C LEU A 67 -9.90 1.56 11.36
N SER A 68 -11.19 1.56 11.66
CA SER A 68 -11.69 1.88 12.99
C SER A 68 -11.27 0.80 13.98
N GLY A 69 -10.43 1.18 14.96
CA GLY A 69 -10.01 0.27 16.02
C GLY A 69 -11.14 -0.19 16.96
N HIS A 70 -12.32 0.44 16.89
CA HIS A 70 -13.48 0.07 17.71
C HIS A 70 -14.44 -0.88 17.00
N THR A 71 -14.69 -0.64 15.69
CA THR A 71 -15.69 -1.38 14.92
C THR A 71 -15.07 -2.38 13.95
N GLY A 72 -13.76 -2.26 13.66
CA GLY A 72 -13.08 -3.02 12.60
C GLY A 72 -13.56 -2.64 11.20
N LEU A 73 -14.34 -1.55 11.06
CA LEU A 73 -14.82 -1.10 9.76
C LEU A 73 -13.77 -0.25 9.08
N PHE A 74 -13.55 -0.52 7.80
CA PHE A 74 -12.71 0.26 6.93
C PHE A 74 -13.48 1.45 6.35
N GLU A 75 -12.89 2.64 6.46
CA GLU A 75 -13.42 3.90 5.97
C GLU A 75 -12.49 4.42 4.85
N PRO A 76 -12.89 4.24 3.57
CA PRO A 76 -12.06 4.68 2.45
C PRO A 76 -11.92 6.21 2.46
N TRP A 77 -10.72 6.69 2.14
CA TRP A 77 -10.51 8.11 1.91
C TRP A 77 -11.21 8.55 0.61
N PRO A 78 -11.67 9.82 0.52
CA PRO A 78 -12.69 10.21 -0.46
C PRO A 78 -12.28 10.12 -1.94
N ASP A 79 -11.01 10.40 -2.26
CA ASP A 79 -10.49 10.38 -3.63
C ASP A 79 -9.31 9.41 -3.70
N PRO A 80 -9.41 8.29 -4.43
CA PRO A 80 -8.37 7.25 -4.41
C PRO A 80 -6.99 7.72 -4.91
N LEU A 81 -6.93 8.61 -5.89
CA LEU A 81 -5.66 9.11 -6.43
C LEU A 81 -5.04 10.14 -5.47
N LEU A 82 -5.83 11.09 -4.98
CA LEU A 82 -5.35 12.05 -3.99
C LEU A 82 -4.97 11.38 -2.66
N SER A 83 -5.59 10.24 -2.34
CA SER A 83 -5.26 9.44 -1.17
C SER A 83 -3.85 8.86 -1.24
N ILE A 84 -3.37 8.48 -2.42
CA ILE A 84 -1.96 8.09 -2.61
C ILE A 84 -1.05 9.26 -2.29
N ASP A 85 -1.32 10.44 -2.87
CA ASP A 85 -0.48 11.61 -2.64
C ASP A 85 -0.49 12.03 -1.16
N ALA A 86 -1.63 11.91 -0.48
CA ALA A 86 -1.75 12.13 0.97
C ALA A 86 -0.91 11.11 1.77
N ALA A 87 -1.04 9.81 1.49
CA ALA A 87 -0.26 8.77 2.18
C ALA A 87 1.25 8.94 1.96
N MET A 88 1.67 9.29 0.74
CA MET A 88 3.08 9.56 0.43
C MET A 88 3.59 10.82 1.11
N ALA A 89 2.77 11.87 1.22
CA ALA A 89 3.10 13.07 1.98
C ALA A 89 3.24 12.77 3.48
N SER A 90 2.32 12.01 4.08
CA SER A 90 2.43 11.57 5.47
C SER A 90 3.71 10.76 5.70
N TRP A 91 4.06 9.84 4.79
CA TRP A 91 5.34 9.14 4.89
C TRP A 91 6.55 10.09 4.77
N GLN A 92 6.47 11.09 3.90
CA GLN A 92 7.53 12.09 3.79
C GLN A 92 7.74 12.85 5.10
N GLU A 93 6.66 13.25 5.76
CA GLU A 93 6.69 14.01 7.02
C GLU A 93 7.28 13.22 8.19
N LEU A 94 7.15 11.89 8.20
CA LEU A 94 7.73 11.04 9.25
C LEU A 94 9.26 11.04 9.25
N ASP A 95 9.90 11.27 8.10
CA ASP A 95 11.36 11.12 7.88
C ASP A 95 11.96 9.76 8.33
N ARG A 96 11.11 8.74 8.45
CA ARG A 96 11.51 7.37 8.78
C ARG A 96 10.64 6.37 8.03
N GLU A 97 10.97 5.10 8.15
CA GLU A 97 10.07 4.02 7.73
C GLU A 97 8.82 4.03 8.64
N PRO A 98 7.61 3.90 8.09
CA PRO A 98 6.37 3.84 8.86
C PRO A 98 6.31 2.57 9.71
N ASN A 99 5.65 2.68 10.85
CA ASN A 99 5.25 1.63 11.76
C ASN A 99 3.73 1.45 11.70
N MET A 100 3.24 0.49 12.50
CA MET A 100 1.82 0.25 12.70
C MET A 100 1.05 1.53 13.04
N GLY A 101 0.00 1.80 12.27
CA GLY A 101 -0.88 2.96 12.45
C GLY A 101 -0.34 4.34 12.03
N ASP A 102 0.85 4.44 11.44
CA ASP A 102 1.44 5.76 11.12
C ASP A 102 0.79 6.48 9.92
N ILE A 103 0.22 5.73 8.97
CA ILE A 103 -0.25 6.30 7.69
C ILE A 103 -1.71 5.93 7.43
N GLY A 104 -2.02 4.64 7.36
CA GLY A 104 -3.34 4.17 7.00
C GLY A 104 -3.34 2.71 6.57
N TRP A 105 -4.47 2.30 6.00
CA TRP A 105 -4.78 0.94 5.64
C TRP A 105 -5.14 0.84 4.17
N LEU A 106 -4.85 -0.31 3.59
CA LEU A 106 -5.27 -0.72 2.25
C LEU A 106 -6.44 -1.69 2.42
N SER A 107 -7.47 -1.53 1.60
CA SER A 107 -8.56 -2.49 1.51
C SER A 107 -8.97 -2.71 0.06
N ARG A 108 -9.23 -3.96 -0.29
CA ARG A 108 -9.95 -4.27 -1.53
C ARG A 108 -11.42 -3.94 -1.31
N LEU A 109 -11.97 -3.05 -2.13
CA LEU A 109 -13.42 -2.84 -2.15
C LEU A 109 -14.06 -4.01 -2.92
N PRO A 110 -15.30 -4.41 -2.56
CA PRO A 110 -16.05 -5.29 -3.42
C PRO A 110 -16.08 -4.65 -4.80
N GLY A 111 -15.64 -5.39 -5.82
CA GLY A 111 -15.76 -4.92 -7.18
C GLY A 111 -17.21 -4.53 -7.43
N ALA A 112 -17.45 -3.53 -8.27
CA ALA A 112 -18.76 -3.40 -8.87
C ALA A 112 -19.01 -4.72 -9.62
N GLU A 113 -19.67 -5.68 -8.97
CA GLU A 113 -20.27 -6.79 -9.66
C GLU A 113 -21.10 -6.13 -10.74
N ASN A 114 -20.77 -6.40 -12.00
CA ASN A 114 -21.58 -5.97 -13.11
C ASN A 114 -23.01 -6.43 -12.79
N GLU A 115 -23.87 -5.50 -12.41
CA GLU A 115 -25.31 -5.66 -12.44
C GLU A 115 -25.65 -5.98 -13.90
N GLN A 116 -25.64 -7.26 -14.25
CA GLN A 116 -26.19 -7.80 -15.49
C GLN A 116 -27.65 -8.18 -15.27
#